data_AF-A0A7X6FJ33-F1
#
_entry.id   AF-A0A7X6FJ33-F1
#
_cell.length_a   1.000
_cell.length_b   1.000
_cell.length_c   1.000
_cell.angle_alpha   90.00
_cell.angle_beta   90.00
_cell.angle_gamma   90.00
#
_symmetry.space_group_name_H-M   'P 1'
#
loop_
_entity.id
_entity.type
_entity.pdbx_description
1 polymer ?
#
loop_
_entity_poly.entity_id
_entity_poly.type
_entity_poly.pdbx_seq_one_letter_code
_entity_poly.pdbx_strand_id
1 'polypeptide(L)'
;MAGANDSAEQKKAIYKKFKSDVHSTLPDLTTPDGQVLPKPEIFVFLTNPDLTVTEETTLIGFTKEEGFAGCEIMDRERIRIALDAVDGFATRFQSLGIVLSEAEQASFFSRWGDDIQFVISTGFSSLNQTLSRVLFLQETGDVLDGLYVRYELDREYTADEIGHFRIFVAMTLNEPKLNIFQILFGASDKSGRYRPQDNTWDNPGIGAGKGGGYWERHVGSLSDGDEDDANSKWQCVGTWSSVGQAPVDGLEPSCQC
;
A
#
# COMPACT_ATOMS: atom_id res chain seq x y z
N MET A 1 55.34 7.86 13.98
CA MET A 1 54.45 8.91 13.41
C MET A 1 54.56 10.13 14.29
N ALA A 2 55.16 11.22 13.79
CA ALA A 2 55.18 12.47 14.54
C ALA A 2 53.74 13.00 14.60
N GLY A 3 53.11 12.92 15.77
CA GLY A 3 51.80 13.52 15.99
C GLY A 3 51.85 15.01 15.70
N ALA A 4 50.78 15.56 15.14
CA ALA A 4 50.65 17.00 15.01
C ALA A 4 50.88 17.65 16.40
N ASN A 5 51.74 18.65 16.44
CA ASN A 5 52.00 19.45 17.62
C ASN A 5 51.57 20.90 17.31
N ASP A 6 51.01 21.61 18.28
CA ASP A 6 50.52 22.98 18.07
C ASP A 6 51.66 24.01 17.96
N SER A 7 52.80 23.59 17.42
CA SER A 7 53.97 24.44 17.21
C SER A 7 53.68 25.52 16.17
N ALA A 8 54.33 26.67 16.35
CA ALA A 8 54.22 27.78 15.42
C ALA A 8 54.64 27.41 13.98
N GLU A 9 55.54 26.43 13.83
CA GLU A 9 55.97 25.93 12.53
C GLU A 9 54.88 25.15 11.80
N GLN A 10 54.15 24.28 12.51
CA GLN A 10 53.02 23.55 11.94
C GLN A 10 51.86 24.48 11.60
N LYS A 11 51.58 25.49 12.44
CA LYS A 11 50.57 26.50 12.13
C LYS A 11 50.90 27.28 10.86
N LYS A 12 52.16 27.70 10.67
CA LYS A 12 52.60 28.34 9.42
C LYS A 12 52.44 27.42 8.20
N ALA A 13 52.75 26.12 8.35
CA ALA A 13 52.57 25.15 7.28
C ALA A 13 51.08 24.97 6.90
N ILE A 14 50.19 24.93 7.90
CA ILE A 14 48.74 24.87 7.69
C ILE A 14 48.24 26.14 6.99
N TYR A 15 48.69 27.32 7.39
CA TYR A 15 48.35 28.57 6.71
C TYR A 15 48.72 28.54 5.22
N LYS A 16 49.92 28.04 4.91
CA LYS A 16 50.38 27.90 3.52
C LYS A 16 49.53 26.88 2.76
N LYS A 17 49.21 25.74 3.37
CA LYS A 17 48.34 24.71 2.79
C LYS A 17 46.93 25.25 2.53
N PHE A 18 46.34 25.94 3.50
CA PHE A 18 45.01 26.53 3.38
C PHE A 18 44.91 27.45 2.17
N LYS A 19 45.83 28.41 2.03
CA LYS A 19 45.83 29.33 0.87
C LYS A 19 46.00 28.57 -0.45
N SER A 20 46.86 27.56 -0.46
CA SER A 20 47.04 26.70 -1.64
C SER A 20 45.76 25.95 -2.01
N ASP A 21 45.03 25.42 -1.03
CA ASP A 21 43.79 24.66 -1.23
C ASP A 21 42.61 25.57 -1.65
N VAL A 22 42.59 26.81 -1.16
CA VAL A 22 41.63 27.83 -1.62
C VAL A 22 41.88 28.17 -3.08
N HIS A 23 43.13 28.44 -3.47
CA HIS A 23 43.43 28.75 -4.86
C HIS A 23 43.27 27.55 -5.81
N SER A 24 43.42 26.32 -5.33
CA SER A 24 43.21 25.11 -6.15
C SER A 24 41.74 24.76 -6.37
N THR A 25 40.82 25.32 -5.57
CA THR A 25 39.37 25.10 -5.67
C THR A 25 38.62 26.15 -6.47
N LEU A 26 39.29 27.25 -6.82
CA LEU A 26 38.76 28.32 -7.69
C LEU A 26 38.74 28.04 -9.21
N PRO A 27 39.62 27.20 -9.81
CA PRO A 27 39.54 26.87 -11.22
C PRO A 27 38.24 26.13 -11.55
N ASP A 28 37.78 26.22 -12.80
CA ASP A 28 36.62 25.49 -13.30
C ASP A 28 36.79 23.98 -13.02
N LEU A 29 36.05 23.48 -12.04
CA LEU A 29 36.08 22.07 -11.67
C LEU A 29 35.34 21.28 -12.76
N THR A 30 36.09 20.64 -13.66
CA THR A 30 35.51 19.70 -14.62
C THR A 30 35.44 18.30 -14.00
N THR A 31 34.25 17.69 -14.04
CA THR A 31 34.09 16.26 -13.77
C THR A 31 34.89 15.42 -14.77
N PRO A 32 35.22 14.15 -14.45
CA PRO A 32 35.87 13.22 -15.39
C PRO A 32 35.13 13.09 -16.73
N ASP A 33 33.82 13.34 -16.73
CA ASP A 33 32.92 13.28 -17.89
C ASP A 33 32.85 14.61 -18.67
N GLY A 34 33.67 15.60 -18.31
CA GLY A 34 33.78 16.88 -19.02
C GLY A 34 32.73 17.93 -18.69
N GLN A 35 31.89 17.73 -17.65
CA GLN A 35 30.93 18.74 -17.21
C GLN A 35 31.61 19.76 -16.29
N VAL A 36 31.46 21.05 -16.60
CA VAL A 36 31.89 22.16 -15.75
C VAL A 36 30.94 22.27 -14.56
N LEU A 37 31.46 22.07 -13.35
CA LEU A 37 30.71 22.23 -12.12
C LEU A 37 30.55 23.72 -11.78
N PRO A 38 29.44 24.10 -11.13
CA PRO A 38 29.27 25.45 -10.61
C PRO A 38 30.38 25.75 -9.59
N LYS A 39 30.82 27.01 -9.57
CA LYS A 39 31.83 27.47 -8.61
C LYS A 39 31.34 27.22 -7.17
N PRO A 40 32.14 26.58 -6.31
CA PRO A 40 31.72 26.29 -4.94
C PRO A 40 31.49 27.58 -4.13
N GLU A 41 30.35 27.66 -3.45
CA GLU A 41 30.00 28.81 -2.59
C GLU A 41 30.58 28.68 -1.18
N ILE A 42 30.81 27.45 -0.71
CA ILE A 42 31.29 27.15 0.65
C ILE A 42 32.60 26.38 0.57
N PHE A 43 33.59 26.84 1.34
CA PHE A 43 34.87 26.14 1.50
C PHE A 43 34.95 25.48 2.89
N VAL A 44 35.20 24.17 2.95
CA VAL A 44 35.38 23.45 4.22
C VAL A 44 36.83 23.00 4.33
N PHE A 45 37.50 23.37 5.42
CA PHE A 45 38.89 23.02 5.66
C PHE A 45 39.05 22.21 6.94
N LEU A 46 39.58 21.00 6.79
CA LEU A 46 39.88 20.09 7.89
C LEU A 46 41.35 20.24 8.30
N THR A 47 41.59 20.46 9.59
CA THR A 47 42.92 20.67 10.13
C THR A 47 43.12 19.94 11.46
N ASN A 48 44.35 19.51 11.73
CA ASN A 48 44.69 18.79 12.96
C ASN A 48 45.24 19.72 14.06
N PRO A 49 46.06 20.75 13.75
CA PRO A 49 46.43 21.76 14.73
C PRO A 49 45.25 22.58 15.21
N ASP A 50 45.26 22.94 16.48
CA ASP A 50 44.26 23.82 17.09
C ASP A 50 44.53 25.28 16.71
N LEU A 51 43.52 25.94 16.14
CA LEU A 51 43.61 27.32 15.66
C LEU A 51 42.91 28.25 16.64
N THR A 52 43.55 29.37 16.96
CA THR A 52 42.91 30.40 17.78
C THR A 52 41.80 31.09 16.99
N VAL A 53 40.80 31.63 17.69
CA VAL A 53 39.68 32.37 17.08
C VAL A 53 40.16 33.47 16.11
N THR A 54 41.25 34.16 16.46
CA THR A 54 41.85 35.20 15.60
C THR A 54 42.45 34.60 14.33
N GLU A 55 43.11 33.45 14.42
CA GLU A 55 43.68 32.74 13.27
C GLU A 55 42.57 32.25 12.34
N GLU A 56 41.52 31.64 12.88
CA GLU A 56 40.36 31.21 12.09
C GLU A 56 39.68 32.38 11.38
N THR A 57 39.43 33.48 12.10
CA THR A 57 38.78 34.67 11.53
C THR A 57 39.60 35.26 10.38
N THR A 58 40.93 35.21 10.49
CA THR A 58 41.84 35.66 9.43
C THR A 58 41.73 34.78 8.18
N LEU A 59 41.69 33.46 8.36
CA LEU A 59 41.54 32.49 7.27
C LEU A 59 40.17 32.58 6.59
N ILE A 60 39.10 32.78 7.37
CA ILE A 60 37.73 32.99 6.87
C ILE A 60 37.62 34.33 6.13
N GLY A 61 38.32 35.37 6.58
CA GLY A 61 38.41 36.64 5.87
C GLY A 61 39.05 36.47 4.50
N PHE A 62 40.17 35.75 4.44
CA PHE A 62 40.87 35.46 3.19
C PHE A 62 40.01 34.71 2.18
N THR A 63 39.25 33.68 2.59
CA THR A 63 38.37 32.95 1.66
C THR A 63 37.22 33.79 1.12
N LYS A 64 36.68 34.71 1.93
CA LYS A 64 35.66 35.65 1.46
C LYS A 64 36.21 36.62 0.42
N GLU A 65 37.44 37.10 0.59
CA GLU A 65 38.12 37.95 -0.40
C GLU A 65 38.35 37.21 -1.74
N GLU A 66 38.64 35.91 -1.69
CA GLU A 66 38.78 35.04 -2.88
C GLU A 66 37.45 34.66 -3.55
N GLY A 67 36.31 35.08 -2.97
CA GLY A 67 34.99 34.99 -3.58
C GLY A 67 34.14 33.79 -3.17
N PHE A 68 34.42 33.18 -2.01
CA PHE A 68 33.51 32.22 -1.38
C PHE A 68 32.46 32.95 -0.53
N ALA A 69 31.22 32.45 -0.52
CA ALA A 69 30.14 32.97 0.33
C ALA A 69 30.34 32.57 1.80
N GLY A 70 30.92 31.40 2.05
CA GLY A 70 31.17 30.87 3.38
C GLY A 70 32.46 30.05 3.45
N CYS A 71 33.04 30.01 4.66
CA CYS A 71 34.18 29.14 4.95
C CYS A 71 33.99 28.54 6.34
N GLU A 72 34.14 27.22 6.42
CA GLU A 72 34.07 26.48 7.67
C GLU A 72 35.42 25.81 7.91
N ILE A 73 35.98 26.06 9.10
CA ILE A 73 37.23 25.43 9.54
C ILE A 73 36.86 24.43 10.63
N MET A 74 37.27 23.20 10.39
CA MET A 74 37.06 22.05 11.26
C MET A 74 38.41 21.62 11.81
N ASP A 75 38.81 22.21 12.94
CA ASP A 75 39.97 21.77 13.69
C ASP A 75 39.68 20.48 14.48
N ARG A 76 40.73 19.92 15.10
CA ARG A 76 40.63 18.70 15.89
C ARG A 76 39.63 18.82 17.04
N GLU A 77 39.57 19.97 17.71
CA GLU A 77 38.73 20.15 18.89
C GLU A 77 37.26 20.31 18.52
N ARG A 78 36.95 21.03 17.43
CA ARG A 78 35.60 21.11 16.87
C ARG A 78 35.11 19.74 16.38
N ILE A 79 35.97 18.97 15.72
CA ILE A 79 35.63 17.59 15.32
C ILE A 79 35.35 16.74 16.55
N ARG A 80 36.17 16.85 17.61
CA ARG A 80 35.96 16.14 18.87
C ARG A 80 34.62 16.52 19.50
N ILE A 81 34.33 17.82 19.62
CA ILE A 81 33.07 18.33 20.19
C ILE A 81 31.87 17.83 19.38
N ALA A 82 31.94 17.88 18.05
CA ALA A 82 30.86 17.40 17.19
C ALA A 82 30.62 15.88 17.35
N LEU A 83 31.69 15.09 17.51
CA LEU A 83 31.60 13.66 17.73
C LEU A 83 31.14 13.30 19.15
N ASP A 84 31.48 14.12 20.16
CA ASP A 84 31.07 13.94 21.55
C ASP A 84 29.63 14.43 21.83
N ALA A 85 28.98 15.07 20.85
CA ALA A 85 27.57 15.43 20.91
C ALA A 85 26.66 14.22 20.63
N VAL A 86 25.40 14.29 21.09
CA VAL A 86 24.41 13.21 20.88
C VAL A 86 24.20 12.89 19.40
N ASP A 87 24.23 13.91 18.54
CA ASP A 87 24.11 13.76 17.09
C ASP A 87 25.36 13.08 16.48
N GLY A 88 26.52 13.19 17.14
CA GLY A 88 27.78 12.57 16.73
C GLY A 88 27.96 11.12 17.17
N PHE A 89 27.16 10.64 18.13
CA PHE A 89 27.25 9.26 18.65
C PHE A 89 27.00 8.20 17.57
N ALA A 90 26.06 8.46 16.65
CA ALA A 90 25.80 7.56 15.53
C ALA A 90 27.04 7.41 14.63
N THR A 91 27.70 8.52 14.30
CA THR A 91 28.92 8.54 13.48
C THR A 91 30.09 7.87 14.21
N ARG A 92 30.25 8.11 15.51
CA ARG A 92 31.25 7.41 16.35
C ARG A 92 31.07 5.90 16.30
N PHE A 93 29.84 5.43 16.48
CA PHE A 93 29.54 4.01 16.53
C PHE A 93 29.64 3.34 15.15
N GLN A 94 28.99 3.91 14.13
CA GLN A 94 28.87 3.30 12.80
C GLN A 94 30.13 3.47 11.93
N SER A 95 30.70 4.68 11.92
CA SER A 95 31.78 5.02 10.98
C SER A 95 33.17 4.84 11.61
N LEU A 96 33.32 5.12 12.91
CA LEU A 96 34.60 5.05 13.61
C LEU A 96 34.76 3.76 14.43
N GLY A 97 33.70 2.97 14.61
CA GLY A 97 33.72 1.73 15.38
C GLY A 97 33.98 1.93 16.88
N ILE A 98 33.70 3.14 17.40
CA ILE A 98 33.90 3.47 18.80
C ILE A 98 32.62 3.08 19.56
N VAL A 99 32.76 2.12 20.48
CA VAL A 99 31.64 1.67 21.32
C VAL A 99 31.18 2.82 22.22
N LEU A 100 29.86 3.01 22.31
CA LEU A 100 29.24 3.99 23.19
C LEU A 100 29.11 3.40 24.60
N SER A 101 29.38 4.22 25.62
CA SER A 101 29.09 3.90 27.02
C SER A 101 27.58 3.85 27.29
N GLU A 102 27.18 3.26 28.42
CA GLU A 102 25.77 3.14 28.80
C GLU A 102 25.07 4.51 28.91
N ALA A 103 25.76 5.51 29.45
CA ALA A 103 25.25 6.88 29.53
C ALA A 103 25.07 7.52 28.15
N GLU A 104 26.05 7.36 27.25
CA GLU A 104 25.96 7.86 25.86
C GLU A 104 24.83 7.16 25.08
N GLN A 105 24.66 5.85 25.29
CA GLN A 105 23.55 5.08 24.71
C GLN A 105 22.19 5.60 25.21
N ALA A 106 22.05 5.84 26.51
CA ALA A 106 20.81 6.39 27.09
C ALA A 106 20.49 7.77 26.50
N SER A 107 21.49 8.64 26.36
CA SER A 107 21.30 9.95 25.71
C SER A 107 20.93 9.84 24.23
N PHE A 108 21.52 8.88 23.50
CA PHE A 108 21.16 8.59 22.11
C PHE A 108 19.69 8.15 21.98
N PHE A 109 19.27 7.15 22.76
CA PHE A 109 17.89 6.65 22.71
C PHE A 109 16.87 7.67 23.24
N SER A 110 17.25 8.52 24.20
CA SER A 110 16.37 9.60 24.67
C SER A 110 16.07 10.63 23.56
N ARG A 111 17.04 10.91 22.69
CA ARG A 111 16.86 11.86 21.59
C ARG A 111 16.24 11.26 20.33
N TRP A 112 16.67 10.06 19.95
CA TRP A 112 16.31 9.43 18.67
C TRP A 112 15.33 8.26 18.80
N GLY A 113 14.97 7.86 20.03
CA GLY A 113 14.10 6.71 20.29
C GLY A 113 12.74 6.84 19.62
N ASP A 114 12.11 8.00 19.74
CA ASP A 114 10.81 8.28 19.14
C ASP A 114 10.86 8.25 17.60
N ASP A 115 11.91 8.82 16.99
CA ASP A 115 12.11 8.81 15.54
C ASP A 115 12.32 7.39 15.01
N ILE A 116 13.09 6.56 15.72
CA ILE A 116 13.29 5.15 15.37
C ILE A 116 11.96 4.39 15.44
N GLN A 117 11.18 4.59 16.52
CA GLN A 117 9.87 3.97 16.67
C GLN A 117 8.89 4.43 15.57
N PHE A 118 8.94 5.71 15.20
CA PHE A 118 8.11 6.26 14.14
C PHE A 118 8.43 5.65 12.77
N VAL A 119 9.71 5.54 12.40
CA VAL A 119 10.12 4.94 11.12
C VAL A 119 9.71 3.47 11.06
N ILE A 120 9.89 2.73 12.15
CA ILE A 120 9.49 1.31 12.25
C ILE A 120 7.97 1.17 12.08
N SER A 121 7.19 1.91 12.87
CA SER A 121 5.72 1.81 12.85
C SER A 121 5.12 2.23 11.50
N THR A 122 5.66 3.28 10.88
CA THR A 122 5.23 3.75 9.56
C THR A 122 5.58 2.74 8.47
N GLY A 123 6.79 2.17 8.51
CA GLY A 123 7.23 1.13 7.57
C GLY A 123 6.34 -0.11 7.61
N PHE A 124 6.04 -0.62 8.81
CA PHE A 124 5.14 -1.76 8.97
C PHE A 124 3.71 -1.47 8.53
N SER A 125 3.20 -0.26 8.79
CA SER A 125 1.86 0.14 8.36
C SER A 125 1.74 0.16 6.83
N SER A 126 2.75 0.68 6.14
CA SER A 126 2.81 0.70 4.66
C SER A 126 2.88 -0.71 4.06
N LEU A 127 3.65 -1.61 4.66
CA LEU A 127 3.72 -3.01 4.25
C LEU A 127 2.39 -3.73 4.41
N ASN A 128 1.73 -3.55 5.56
CA ASN A 128 0.41 -4.13 5.80
C ASN A 128 -0.62 -3.64 4.77
N GLN A 129 -0.63 -2.34 4.47
CA GLN A 129 -1.53 -1.78 3.46
C GLN A 129 -1.26 -2.37 2.06
N THR A 130 0.01 -2.55 1.71
CA THR A 130 0.41 -3.14 0.43
C THR A 130 -0.02 -4.61 0.34
N LEU A 131 0.19 -5.38 1.40
CA LEU A 131 -0.24 -6.79 1.47
C LEU A 131 -1.75 -6.92 1.38
N SER A 132 -2.53 -6.11 2.12
CA SER A 132 -3.99 -6.11 2.01
C SER A 132 -4.46 -5.81 0.60
N ARG A 133 -3.81 -4.88 -0.10
CA ARG A 133 -4.15 -4.55 -1.50
C ARG A 133 -3.84 -5.71 -2.45
N VAL A 134 -2.71 -6.41 -2.27
CA VAL A 134 -2.35 -7.58 -3.09
C VAL A 134 -3.35 -8.72 -2.86
N LEU A 135 -3.71 -9.00 -1.61
CA LEU A 135 -4.71 -10.01 -1.28
C LEU A 135 -6.07 -9.68 -1.92
N PHE A 136 -6.51 -8.43 -1.80
CA PHE A 136 -7.74 -7.97 -2.45
C PHE A 136 -7.70 -8.14 -3.98
N LEU A 137 -6.57 -7.82 -4.64
CA LEU A 137 -6.42 -8.02 -6.08
C LEU A 137 -6.45 -9.50 -6.48
N GLN A 138 -5.92 -10.37 -5.62
CA GLN A 138 -5.97 -11.81 -5.82
C GLN A 138 -7.40 -12.35 -5.66
N GLU A 139 -8.12 -11.92 -4.62
CA GLU A 139 -9.52 -12.28 -4.37
C GLU A 139 -10.47 -11.73 -5.44
N THR A 140 -10.25 -10.50 -5.90
CA THR A 140 -11.07 -9.89 -6.98
C THR A 140 -10.79 -10.49 -8.36
N GLY A 141 -9.69 -11.23 -8.52
CA GLY A 141 -9.41 -12.02 -9.71
C GLY A 141 -10.13 -13.37 -9.72
N ASP A 142 -10.74 -13.77 -8.61
CA ASP A 142 -11.51 -15.01 -8.54
C ASP A 142 -12.85 -14.80 -9.25
N VAL A 143 -13.17 -15.71 -10.17
CA VAL A 143 -14.42 -15.65 -10.92
C VAL A 143 -15.53 -16.07 -9.97
N LEU A 144 -16.63 -15.31 -9.93
CA LEU A 144 -17.78 -15.67 -9.11
C LEU A 144 -18.41 -16.97 -9.66
N ASP A 145 -18.06 -18.11 -9.08
CA ASP A 145 -18.52 -19.45 -9.53
C ASP A 145 -20.03 -19.67 -9.33
N GLY A 146 -20.66 -18.94 -8.42
CA GLY A 146 -22.09 -19.03 -8.20
C GLY A 146 -22.59 -18.18 -7.05
N LEU A 147 -23.88 -17.88 -7.10
CA LEU A 147 -24.60 -17.15 -6.07
C LEU A 147 -25.71 -18.04 -5.50
N TYR A 148 -25.72 -18.16 -4.17
CA TYR A 148 -26.72 -18.96 -3.46
C TYR A 148 -27.44 -18.06 -2.47
N VAL A 149 -28.77 -18.11 -2.47
CA VAL A 149 -29.59 -17.48 -1.44
C VAL A 149 -30.29 -18.60 -0.69
N ARG A 150 -30.10 -18.65 0.63
CA ARG A 150 -30.77 -19.59 1.52
C ARG A 150 -31.74 -18.84 2.40
N TYR A 151 -33.00 -19.26 2.39
CA TYR A 151 -34.00 -18.85 3.35
C TYR A 151 -34.05 -19.90 4.45
N GLU A 152 -33.61 -19.53 5.66
CA GLU A 152 -33.75 -20.37 6.85
C GLU A 152 -35.13 -20.15 7.46
N LEU A 153 -35.83 -21.24 7.75
CA LEU A 153 -37.12 -21.19 8.44
C LEU A 153 -36.88 -21.15 9.96
N ASP A 154 -37.80 -20.56 10.70
CA ASP A 154 -37.73 -20.43 12.17
C ASP A 154 -37.78 -21.79 12.89
N ARG A 155 -38.34 -22.80 12.24
CA ARG A 155 -38.41 -24.19 12.70
C ARG A 155 -38.51 -25.16 11.53
N GLU A 156 -38.35 -26.44 11.81
CA GLU A 156 -38.61 -27.50 10.83
C GLU A 156 -40.13 -27.65 10.58
N TYR A 157 -40.51 -27.59 9.31
CA TYR A 157 -41.89 -27.79 8.88
C TYR A 157 -42.05 -29.11 8.12
N THR A 158 -43.24 -29.69 8.23
CA THR A 158 -43.65 -30.80 7.35
C THR A 158 -43.98 -30.28 5.96
N ALA A 159 -43.87 -31.14 4.94
CA ALA A 159 -44.13 -30.73 3.55
C ALA A 159 -45.57 -30.25 3.32
N ASP A 160 -46.54 -30.79 4.06
CA ASP A 160 -47.95 -30.40 3.96
C ASP A 160 -48.23 -29.04 4.62
N GLU A 161 -47.45 -28.66 5.64
CA GLU A 161 -47.58 -27.35 6.31
C GLU A 161 -47.10 -26.20 5.44
N ILE A 162 -46.03 -26.41 4.64
CA ILE A 162 -45.58 -25.42 3.66
C ILE A 162 -46.47 -25.46 2.41
N GLY A 163 -46.83 -26.66 1.94
CA GLY A 163 -47.63 -26.84 0.74
C GLY A 163 -46.98 -26.23 -0.50
N HIS A 164 -47.66 -25.26 -1.13
CA HIS A 164 -47.16 -24.56 -2.31
C HIS A 164 -46.18 -23.45 -1.94
N PHE A 165 -45.03 -23.43 -2.61
CA PHE A 165 -44.04 -22.37 -2.42
C PHE A 165 -43.56 -21.81 -3.75
N ARG A 166 -43.18 -20.54 -3.72
CA ARG A 166 -42.50 -19.81 -4.80
C ARG A 166 -41.55 -18.81 -4.19
N ILE A 167 -40.29 -18.90 -4.56
CA ILE A 167 -39.25 -17.98 -4.11
C ILE A 167 -38.47 -17.53 -5.33
N PHE A 168 -38.34 -16.22 -5.47
CA PHE A 168 -37.58 -15.60 -6.53
C PHE A 168 -36.73 -14.48 -5.96
N VAL A 169 -35.50 -14.38 -6.48
CA VAL A 169 -34.53 -13.36 -6.13
C VAL A 169 -34.19 -12.61 -7.41
N ALA A 170 -34.42 -11.31 -7.40
CA ALA A 170 -34.00 -10.41 -8.46
C ALA A 170 -32.79 -9.61 -8.00
N MET A 171 -31.66 -9.79 -8.67
CA MET A 171 -30.44 -9.02 -8.47
C MET A 171 -30.29 -7.99 -9.60
N THR A 172 -30.03 -6.74 -9.23
CA THR A 172 -29.68 -5.68 -10.18
C THR A 172 -28.20 -5.36 -10.05
N LEU A 173 -27.50 -5.36 -11.18
CA LEU A 173 -26.09 -5.01 -11.22
C LEU A 173 -25.95 -3.49 -11.25
N ASN A 174 -25.12 -2.92 -10.36
CA ASN A 174 -24.85 -1.48 -10.32
C ASN A 174 -24.21 -1.00 -11.63
N GLU A 175 -23.37 -1.84 -12.23
CA GLU A 175 -22.82 -1.63 -13.57
C GLU A 175 -23.14 -2.86 -14.42
N PRO A 176 -23.74 -2.69 -15.61
CA PRO A 176 -23.94 -3.81 -16.51
C PRO A 176 -22.60 -4.40 -16.94
N LYS A 177 -22.42 -5.71 -16.74
CA LYS A 177 -21.27 -6.47 -17.25
C LYS A 177 -21.79 -7.51 -18.24
N LEU A 178 -21.04 -7.74 -19.32
CA LEU A 178 -21.43 -8.68 -20.38
C LEU A 178 -22.84 -8.43 -20.96
N ASN A 179 -23.28 -7.16 -21.00
CA ASN A 179 -24.61 -6.74 -21.42
C ASN A 179 -25.77 -7.20 -20.50
N ILE A 180 -25.48 -7.86 -19.36
CA ILE A 180 -26.46 -8.26 -18.35
C ILE A 180 -26.69 -7.08 -17.40
N PHE A 181 -27.96 -6.76 -17.15
CA PHE A 181 -28.38 -5.70 -16.24
C PHE A 181 -29.02 -6.27 -14.96
N GLN A 182 -29.86 -7.29 -15.11
CA GLN A 182 -30.51 -7.96 -13.99
C GLN A 182 -30.48 -9.47 -14.17
N ILE A 183 -30.34 -10.18 -13.06
CA ILE A 183 -30.42 -11.64 -12.98
C ILE A 183 -31.59 -11.96 -12.05
N LEU A 184 -32.50 -12.80 -12.53
CA LEU A 184 -33.63 -13.34 -11.77
C LEU A 184 -33.44 -14.84 -11.67
N PHE A 185 -33.46 -15.38 -10.46
CA PHE A 185 -33.43 -16.82 -10.25
C PHE A 185 -34.36 -17.20 -9.13
N GLY A 186 -34.86 -18.43 -9.17
CA GLY A 186 -35.87 -18.85 -8.21
C GLY A 186 -36.26 -20.29 -8.33
N ALA A 187 -37.06 -20.71 -7.36
CA ALA A 187 -37.59 -22.06 -7.24
C ALA A 187 -39.07 -22.02 -6.88
N SER A 188 -39.80 -23.04 -7.32
CA SER A 188 -41.17 -23.27 -6.92
C SER A 188 -41.49 -24.74 -6.81
N ASP A 189 -42.67 -25.02 -6.27
CA ASP A 189 -43.29 -26.33 -6.35
C ASP A 189 -43.53 -26.79 -7.81
N LYS A 190 -43.56 -28.11 -8.01
CA LYS A 190 -43.60 -28.82 -9.30
C LYS A 190 -42.27 -28.81 -10.06
N SER A 191 -41.68 -30.00 -10.19
CA SER A 191 -40.41 -30.23 -10.87
C SER A 191 -40.42 -29.85 -12.35
N GLY A 192 -41.53 -30.09 -13.06
CA GLY A 192 -41.66 -29.78 -14.49
C GLY A 192 -42.00 -28.34 -14.83
N ARG A 193 -42.22 -27.43 -13.86
CA ARG A 193 -42.91 -26.14 -14.11
C ARG A 193 -42.25 -25.26 -15.17
N TYR A 194 -40.92 -25.26 -15.24
CA TYR A 194 -40.17 -24.39 -16.16
C TYR A 194 -39.68 -25.13 -17.42
N ARG A 195 -40.04 -26.42 -17.58
CA ARG A 195 -39.71 -27.21 -18.76
C ARG A 195 -40.93 -27.29 -19.67
N PRO A 196 -40.92 -26.64 -20.85
CA PRO A 196 -42.09 -26.61 -21.73
C PRO A 196 -42.45 -27.96 -22.36
N GLN A 197 -41.58 -28.98 -22.25
CA GLN A 197 -41.77 -30.30 -22.84
C GLN A 197 -42.40 -31.34 -21.88
N ASP A 198 -42.40 -31.09 -20.58
CA ASP A 198 -42.90 -32.02 -19.57
C ASP A 198 -44.32 -31.63 -19.13
N ASN A 199 -45.33 -32.17 -19.84
CA ASN A 199 -46.75 -32.05 -19.48
C ASN A 199 -47.18 -33.13 -18.46
N THR A 200 -46.29 -33.49 -17.52
CA THR A 200 -46.66 -34.39 -16.43
C THR A 200 -47.52 -33.64 -15.42
N TRP A 201 -48.62 -34.28 -15.00
CA TRP A 201 -49.51 -33.78 -13.96
C TRP A 201 -48.79 -33.95 -12.61
N ASP A 202 -47.77 -33.12 -12.36
CA ASP A 202 -47.03 -33.11 -11.12
C ASP A 202 -47.95 -32.64 -9.99
N ASN A 203 -48.04 -33.45 -8.94
CA ASN A 203 -48.76 -33.09 -7.73
C ASN A 203 -48.13 -31.81 -7.15
N PRO A 204 -48.95 -30.80 -6.82
CA PRO A 204 -48.43 -29.52 -6.37
C PRO A 204 -48.00 -29.63 -4.89
N GLY A 205 -46.88 -28.99 -4.53
CA GLY A 205 -46.35 -28.98 -3.16
C GLY A 205 -44.85 -29.26 -3.05
N ILE A 206 -44.22 -28.76 -1.98
CA ILE A 206 -42.77 -28.91 -1.76
C ILE A 206 -42.32 -30.36 -1.56
N GLY A 207 -43.20 -31.21 -1.05
CA GLY A 207 -42.94 -32.64 -0.86
C GLY A 207 -43.00 -33.48 -2.13
N ALA A 208 -43.64 -32.96 -3.20
CA ALA A 208 -43.80 -33.69 -4.46
C ALA A 208 -42.64 -33.44 -5.44
N GLY A 209 -42.10 -32.22 -5.46
CA GLY A 209 -41.00 -31.86 -6.36
C GLY A 209 -40.74 -30.36 -6.39
N LYS A 210 -39.48 -29.99 -6.68
CA LYS A 210 -39.04 -28.60 -6.81
C LYS A 210 -38.56 -28.36 -8.24
N GLY A 211 -38.99 -27.27 -8.84
CA GLY A 211 -38.49 -26.80 -10.13
C GLY A 211 -37.95 -25.39 -9.99
N GLY A 212 -36.88 -25.06 -10.70
CA GLY A 212 -36.31 -23.72 -10.69
C GLY A 212 -35.77 -23.31 -12.04
N GLY A 213 -35.43 -22.03 -12.14
CA GLY A 213 -34.91 -21.45 -13.36
C GLY A 213 -34.12 -20.18 -13.11
N TYR A 214 -33.39 -19.79 -14.14
CA TYR A 214 -32.56 -18.60 -14.19
C TYR A 214 -32.93 -17.80 -15.43
N TRP A 215 -33.07 -16.50 -15.24
CA TRP A 215 -33.45 -15.54 -16.27
C TRP A 215 -32.54 -14.32 -16.20
N GLU A 216 -32.12 -13.85 -17.37
CA GLU A 216 -31.31 -12.65 -17.51
C GLU A 216 -32.10 -11.56 -18.21
N ARG A 217 -31.82 -10.32 -17.83
CA ARG A 217 -32.28 -9.14 -18.54
C ARG A 217 -31.07 -8.38 -19.07
N HIS A 218 -31.06 -8.16 -20.37
CA HIS A 218 -29.97 -7.50 -21.08
C HIS A 218 -30.25 -6.01 -21.29
N VAL A 219 -29.22 -5.16 -21.35
CA VAL A 219 -29.36 -3.68 -21.45
C VAL A 219 -30.13 -3.26 -22.71
N GLY A 220 -29.98 -4.00 -23.82
CA GLY A 220 -30.66 -3.74 -25.10
C GLY A 220 -32.12 -4.21 -25.18
N SER A 221 -32.65 -4.90 -24.16
CA SER A 221 -34.04 -5.38 -24.12
C SER A 221 -35.04 -4.31 -23.64
N LEU A 222 -34.60 -3.05 -23.51
CA LEU A 222 -35.47 -1.89 -23.29
C LEU A 222 -36.31 -1.61 -24.54
N SER A 223 -37.34 -2.42 -24.81
CA SER A 223 -38.44 -1.99 -25.66
C SER A 223 -39.24 -0.93 -24.89
N ASP A 224 -39.14 0.33 -25.31
CA ASP A 224 -39.98 1.46 -24.90
C ASP A 224 -41.43 1.34 -25.42
N GLY A 225 -41.98 0.12 -25.45
CA GLY A 225 -43.31 -0.18 -25.96
C GLY A 225 -44.12 -0.94 -24.93
N ASP A 226 -45.20 -0.29 -24.48
CA ASP A 226 -46.47 -0.77 -23.92
C ASP A 226 -46.51 -2.07 -23.08
N GLU A 227 -47.28 -1.98 -22.00
CA GLU A 227 -47.43 -2.88 -20.84
C GLU A 227 -47.80 -4.36 -21.10
N ASP A 228 -47.75 -4.88 -22.33
CA ASP A 228 -48.43 -6.15 -22.67
C ASP A 228 -47.56 -7.38 -22.92
N ASP A 229 -46.23 -7.33 -22.74
CA ASP A 229 -45.42 -8.55 -22.87
C ASP A 229 -44.27 -8.68 -21.87
N ALA A 230 -44.62 -8.96 -20.61
CA ALA A 230 -43.67 -9.29 -19.55
C ALA A 230 -42.72 -10.46 -19.90
N ASN A 231 -43.08 -11.30 -20.87
CA ASN A 231 -42.26 -12.39 -21.40
C ASN A 231 -41.11 -11.89 -22.29
N SER A 232 -41.21 -10.72 -22.91
CA SER A 232 -40.18 -10.18 -23.82
C SER A 232 -38.98 -9.56 -23.09
N LYS A 233 -39.09 -9.36 -21.76
CA LYS A 233 -38.11 -8.65 -20.94
C LYS A 233 -37.05 -9.56 -20.30
N TRP A 234 -37.35 -10.86 -20.17
CA TRP A 234 -36.53 -11.81 -19.44
C TRP A 234 -36.22 -13.02 -20.32
N GLN A 235 -34.94 -13.27 -20.55
CA GLN A 235 -34.49 -14.44 -21.30
C GLN A 235 -34.18 -15.58 -20.34
N CYS A 236 -34.85 -16.72 -20.47
CA CYS A 236 -34.53 -17.91 -19.69
C CYS A 236 -33.21 -18.51 -20.19
N VAL A 237 -32.25 -18.65 -19.27
CA VAL A 237 -30.89 -19.14 -19.59
C VAL A 237 -30.72 -20.60 -19.14
N GLY A 238 -31.48 -21.04 -18.14
CA GLY A 238 -31.47 -22.43 -17.70
C GLY A 238 -32.62 -22.76 -16.76
N THR A 239 -32.86 -24.07 -16.61
CA THR A 239 -33.87 -24.61 -15.69
C THR A 239 -33.34 -25.87 -15.01
N TRP A 240 -33.84 -26.14 -13.81
CA TRP A 240 -33.48 -27.34 -13.06
C TRP A 240 -34.71 -27.93 -12.37
N SER A 241 -34.59 -29.19 -11.99
CA SER A 241 -35.64 -29.95 -11.30
C SER A 241 -35.00 -30.79 -10.20
N SER A 242 -35.65 -30.88 -9.05
CA SER A 242 -35.24 -31.73 -7.93
C SER A 242 -36.44 -32.44 -7.32
N VAL A 243 -36.16 -33.51 -6.59
CA VAL A 243 -37.15 -34.25 -5.81
C VAL A 243 -37.67 -33.40 -4.65
N GLY A 244 -38.86 -33.72 -4.16
CA GLY A 244 -39.46 -33.02 -3.03
C GLY A 244 -38.65 -33.19 -1.74
N GLN A 245 -38.88 -32.30 -0.78
CA GLN A 245 -38.19 -32.30 0.51
C GLN A 245 -39.20 -32.44 1.65
N ALA A 246 -38.94 -33.37 2.57
CA ALA A 246 -39.63 -33.53 3.84
C ALA A 246 -38.68 -34.23 4.84
N PRO A 247 -38.40 -33.66 6.04
CA PRO A 247 -38.83 -32.35 6.56
C PRO A 247 -38.12 -31.17 5.88
N VAL A 248 -38.67 -29.96 6.03
CA VAL A 248 -38.16 -28.73 5.42
C VAL A 248 -37.66 -27.77 6.50
N ASP A 249 -36.35 -27.52 6.48
CA ASP A 249 -35.62 -26.62 7.37
C ASP A 249 -35.19 -25.31 6.68
N GLY A 250 -35.09 -25.33 5.34
CA GLY A 250 -34.74 -24.15 4.54
C GLY A 250 -35.03 -24.30 3.06
N LEU A 251 -34.95 -23.18 2.34
CA LEU A 251 -35.21 -23.09 0.90
C LEU A 251 -34.04 -22.41 0.19
N GLU A 252 -33.52 -23.06 -0.85
CA GLU A 252 -32.30 -22.64 -1.55
C GLU A 252 -32.56 -22.46 -3.05
N PRO A 253 -32.94 -21.26 -3.50
CA PRO A 253 -32.71 -20.87 -4.88
C PRO A 253 -31.20 -20.68 -5.12
N SER A 254 -30.61 -21.52 -5.96
CA SER A 254 -29.25 -21.33 -6.47
C SER A 254 -29.27 -20.55 -7.78
N CYS A 255 -28.13 -19.96 -8.15
CA CYS A 255 -27.78 -19.46 -9.49
C CYS A 255 -26.33 -19.88 -9.77
N GLN A 256 -26.11 -20.72 -10.78
CA GLN A 256 -24.77 -20.99 -11.30
C GLN A 256 -24.44 -19.92 -12.32
N CYS A 257 -23.32 -19.23 -12.14
CA CYS A 257 -22.86 -18.12 -12.99
C CYS A 257 -21.91 -18.61 -14.08
#